data_AF-A0A6J1THJ6-F1
#
_entry.id   AF-A0A6J1THJ6-F1
#
_cell.length_a   1.000
_cell.length_b   1.000
_cell.length_c   1.000
_cell.angle_alpha   90.00
_cell.angle_beta   90.00
_cell.angle_gamma   90.00
#
_symmetry.space_group_name_H-M   'P 1'
#
loop_
_entity.id
_entity.type
_entity.pdbx_description
1 polymer ?
#
loop_
_entity_poly.entity_id
_entity_poly.type
_entity_poly.pdbx_seq_one_letter_code
_entity_poly.pdbx_strand_id
1 'polypeptide(L)'
;MKLQFLLVVALVALLVADVSAAEKVRKHKKGRKHRLSTTTTEQPAEAVVAAQAEQDVMTILAEDEKEEEKEASEQKAEEDVKMNEIVPHDPCQEKYCGAGKVCQVSASGEPECVCIPSCPIEVDPRRKVCSNHNETWGSDCEIYQMRCMCDHGSEMCKGEKYKHVHIEYYGVCREMRECSEEDMSDFPRRMRDWLFNVMRDLADRDELSPYFLKLEREAETNLTRRWTNAAIWKWCDLDGHPADRSVSRHELFPIRAPLMALEHCIAPFLNKCDADDDHLITLKEWGKCLELDEEDIEEKCDEVRGEEE
;
A
#
# COMPACT_ATOMS: atom_id res chain seq x y z
N MET A 1 36.99 -31.32 46.26
CA MET A 1 35.56 -31.15 45.91
C MET A 1 34.89 -29.98 46.65
N LYS A 2 35.06 -29.79 47.97
CA LYS A 2 34.39 -28.69 48.71
C LYS A 2 34.81 -27.27 48.29
N LEU A 3 36.08 -27.04 47.93
CA LEU A 3 36.58 -25.70 47.53
C LEU A 3 36.11 -25.28 46.13
N GLN A 4 36.01 -26.23 45.19
CA GLN A 4 35.46 -25.96 43.85
C GLN A 4 33.96 -25.69 43.92
N PHE A 5 33.22 -26.38 44.80
CA PHE A 5 31.80 -26.12 45.01
C PHE A 5 31.55 -24.72 45.59
N LEU A 6 32.40 -24.25 46.52
CA LEU A 6 32.32 -22.90 47.07
C LEU A 6 32.63 -21.82 46.03
N LEU A 7 33.59 -22.06 45.13
CA LEU A 7 33.89 -21.15 44.02
C LEU A 7 32.76 -21.06 43.01
N VAL A 8 32.10 -22.18 42.70
CA VAL A 8 30.94 -22.20 41.79
C VAL A 8 29.75 -21.49 42.44
N VAL A 9 29.47 -21.71 43.73
CA VAL A 9 28.39 -21.02 44.44
C VAL A 9 28.67 -19.51 44.53
N ALA A 10 29.92 -19.10 44.75
CA ALA A 10 30.30 -17.68 44.76
C ALA A 10 30.18 -17.03 43.36
N LEU A 11 30.52 -17.75 42.28
CA LEU A 11 30.34 -17.30 40.90
C LEU A 11 28.86 -17.17 40.53
N VAL A 12 28.01 -18.11 40.93
CA VAL A 12 26.57 -18.02 40.71
C VAL A 12 25.95 -16.89 41.53
N ALA A 13 26.40 -16.67 42.77
CA ALA A 13 25.93 -15.55 43.59
C ALA A 13 26.33 -14.18 43.02
N LEU A 14 27.51 -14.05 42.40
CA LEU A 14 27.93 -12.83 41.70
C LEU A 14 27.13 -12.58 40.42
N LEU A 15 26.78 -13.63 39.66
CA LEU A 15 25.98 -13.48 38.44
C LEU A 15 24.51 -13.14 38.70
N VAL A 16 23.96 -13.49 39.86
CA VAL A 16 22.56 -13.17 40.23
C VAL A 16 22.42 -11.75 40.80
N ALA A 17 23.51 -11.15 41.30
CA ALA A 17 23.49 -9.79 41.85
C ALA A 17 23.44 -8.66 40.80
N ASP A 18 23.73 -8.96 39.53
CA ASP A 18 23.70 -7.98 38.42
C ASP A 18 22.32 -7.84 37.75
N VAL A 19 21.30 -8.58 38.19
CA VAL A 19 19.91 -8.54 37.65
C VAL A 19 19.01 -7.63 38.50
N SER A 20 19.52 -6.50 39.00
CA SER A 20 18.73 -5.54 39.77
C SER A 20 19.27 -4.10 39.67
N ALA A 21 19.47 -3.59 38.45
CA ALA A 21 19.66 -2.15 38.22
C ALA A 21 19.45 -1.75 36.74
N ALA A 22 18.20 -1.72 36.26
CA ALA A 22 17.83 -0.94 35.06
C ALA A 22 16.31 -0.75 34.95
N GLU A 23 15.75 0.18 35.72
CA GLU A 23 14.41 0.72 35.45
C GLU A 23 14.50 2.21 35.11
N LYS A 24 13.74 2.59 34.06
CA LYS A 24 13.36 3.94 33.57
C LYS A 24 14.31 4.57 32.55
N VAL A 25 13.85 4.72 31.30
CA VAL A 25 13.13 5.93 30.80
C VAL A 25 12.41 5.60 29.48
N ARG A 26 11.06 5.63 29.47
CA ARG A 26 10.24 5.76 28.25
C ARG A 26 10.00 7.24 27.97
N LYS A 27 10.38 7.73 26.79
CA LYS A 27 10.04 9.10 26.32
C LYS A 27 8.69 9.08 25.62
N HIS A 28 7.64 9.52 26.31
CA HIS A 28 6.40 9.98 25.69
C HIS A 28 6.54 11.46 25.31
N LYS A 29 6.43 11.78 24.02
CA LYS A 29 6.38 13.15 23.50
C LYS A 29 4.90 13.56 23.39
N LYS A 30 4.38 14.28 24.39
CA LYS A 30 3.07 14.96 24.33
C LYS A 30 3.27 16.38 23.81
N GLY A 31 2.69 16.68 22.65
CA GLY A 31 2.55 18.03 22.11
C GLY A 31 1.56 18.85 22.95
N ARG A 32 2.03 20.03 23.38
CA ARG A 32 1.37 20.95 24.32
C ARG A 32 0.47 21.91 23.54
N LYS A 33 -0.85 21.83 23.76
CA LYS A 33 -1.81 22.89 23.41
C LYS A 33 -1.61 24.07 24.37
N HIS A 34 -1.40 25.27 23.83
CA HIS A 34 -1.39 26.51 24.60
C HIS A 34 -2.83 26.90 24.97
N ARG A 35 -3.10 26.96 26.27
CA ARG A 35 -4.25 27.67 26.85
C ARG A 35 -3.66 28.58 27.92
N LEU A 36 -3.64 29.89 27.66
CA LEU A 36 -3.24 30.90 28.61
C LEU A 36 -4.53 31.45 29.26
N SER A 37 -4.63 31.32 30.59
CA SER A 37 -5.67 31.94 31.40
C SER A 37 -5.00 32.94 32.33
N THR A 38 -5.33 34.21 32.10
CA THR A 38 -5.38 35.35 33.04
C THR A 38 -6.25 35.00 34.27
N THR A 39 -6.18 35.59 35.47
CA THR A 39 -5.35 36.62 36.14
C THR A 39 -5.61 36.46 37.65
N THR A 40 -4.62 36.79 38.49
CA THR A 40 -4.71 36.87 39.96
C THR A 40 -5.19 38.25 40.40
N THR A 41 -6.10 38.27 41.38
CA THR A 41 -6.60 39.44 42.13
C THR A 41 -5.51 40.07 43.01
N GLU A 42 -5.42 41.41 43.04
CA GLU A 42 -5.49 42.24 44.28
C GLU A 42 -5.36 43.76 44.00
N GLN A 43 -6.44 44.45 44.42
CA GLN A 43 -6.74 45.86 44.80
C GLN A 43 -5.61 46.85 45.22
N PRO A 44 -5.91 48.13 45.59
CA PRO A 44 -6.90 49.12 45.08
C PRO A 44 -6.36 50.59 45.00
N ALA A 45 -7.09 51.52 44.36
CA ALA A 45 -7.37 52.89 44.85
C ALA A 45 -8.24 53.72 43.86
N GLU A 46 -9.41 54.17 44.35
CA GLU A 46 -10.13 55.47 44.17
C GLU A 46 -9.76 56.40 42.99
N ALA A 47 -10.62 57.17 42.29
CA ALA A 47 -12.07 57.33 42.15
C ALA A 47 -12.28 58.42 41.05
N VAL A 48 -13.44 58.41 40.35
CA VAL A 48 -14.04 59.50 39.52
C VAL A 48 -13.24 59.84 38.24
N VAL A 49 -13.73 59.72 36.99
CA VAL A 49 -14.89 60.41 36.40
C VAL A 49 -15.43 59.59 35.21
N ALA A 50 -16.68 59.15 35.32
CA ALA A 50 -17.51 58.69 34.21
C ALA A 50 -18.39 59.84 33.73
N ALA A 51 -18.62 59.91 32.42
CA ALA A 51 -19.74 60.59 31.72
C ALA A 51 -19.23 61.43 30.53
N GLN A 52 -18.70 60.76 29.50
CA GLN A 52 -18.63 61.33 28.14
C GLN A 52 -18.38 60.28 27.04
N ALA A 53 -18.18 59.01 27.38
CA ALA A 53 -17.85 57.96 26.41
C ALA A 53 -19.06 57.10 25.94
N GLU A 54 -20.26 57.28 26.49
CA GLU A 54 -21.38 56.37 26.21
C GLU A 54 -22.20 56.71 24.95
N GLN A 55 -22.06 57.90 24.37
CA GLN A 55 -22.78 58.26 23.14
C GLN A 55 -22.06 57.87 21.85
N ASP A 56 -20.74 57.71 21.88
CA ASP A 56 -19.94 57.38 20.68
C ASP A 56 -19.98 55.87 20.36
N VAL A 57 -20.02 55.03 21.39
CA VAL A 57 -19.99 53.56 21.24
C VAL A 57 -21.30 53.01 20.67
N MET A 58 -22.45 53.59 21.04
CA MET A 58 -23.76 53.10 20.58
C MET A 58 -24.04 53.43 19.11
N THR A 59 -23.36 54.44 18.55
CA THR A 59 -23.52 54.84 17.13
C THR A 59 -22.65 53.95 16.22
N ILE A 60 -21.44 53.60 16.66
CA ILE A 60 -20.52 52.71 15.95
C ILE A 60 -21.11 51.29 15.84
N LEU A 61 -21.70 50.77 16.93
CA LEU A 61 -22.31 49.44 16.92
C LEU A 61 -23.52 49.32 15.97
N ALA A 62 -24.25 50.41 15.75
CA ALA A 62 -25.40 50.42 14.84
C ALA A 62 -25.03 50.60 13.36
N GLU A 63 -23.80 51.07 13.09
CA GLU A 63 -23.23 51.15 11.74
C GLU A 63 -22.58 49.81 11.35
N ASP A 64 -21.89 49.16 12.28
CA ASP A 64 -21.31 47.82 12.10
C ASP A 64 -22.39 46.75 11.81
N GLU A 65 -23.52 46.77 12.53
CA GLU A 65 -24.64 45.83 12.31
C GLU A 65 -25.27 45.97 10.90
N LYS A 66 -25.20 47.15 10.27
CA LYS A 66 -25.75 47.39 8.92
C LYS A 66 -24.78 47.00 7.81
N GLU A 67 -23.47 47.02 8.09
CA GLU A 67 -22.45 46.54 7.16
C GLU A 67 -22.44 45.01 7.13
N GLU A 68 -22.57 44.34 8.28
CA GLU A 68 -22.69 42.88 8.37
C GLU A 68 -23.96 42.33 7.68
N GLU A 69 -25.10 43.02 7.77
CA GLU A 69 -26.34 42.61 7.07
C GLU A 69 -26.24 42.77 5.54
N LYS A 70 -25.46 43.76 5.05
CA LYS A 70 -25.22 43.95 3.61
C LYS A 70 -24.27 42.89 3.06
N GLU A 71 -23.17 42.62 3.73
CA GLU A 71 -22.23 41.56 3.34
C GLU A 71 -22.89 40.18 3.36
N ALA A 72 -23.75 39.90 4.36
CA ALA A 72 -24.53 38.66 4.40
C ALA A 72 -25.56 38.56 3.27
N SER A 73 -26.11 39.68 2.78
CA SER A 73 -27.07 39.69 1.67
C SER A 73 -26.40 39.54 0.29
N GLU A 74 -25.20 40.09 0.12
CA GLU A 74 -24.40 39.97 -1.11
C GLU A 74 -23.77 38.57 -1.21
N GLN A 75 -23.31 37.98 -0.11
CA GLN A 75 -22.84 36.59 -0.05
C GLN A 75 -23.96 35.59 -0.35
N LYS A 76 -25.19 35.83 0.14
CA LYS A 76 -26.35 34.98 -0.18
C LYS A 76 -26.77 35.07 -1.65
N ALA A 77 -26.61 36.24 -2.28
CA ALA A 77 -26.91 36.42 -3.69
C ALA A 77 -25.83 35.81 -4.61
N GLU A 78 -24.56 35.75 -4.18
CA GLU A 78 -23.51 35.01 -4.90
C GLU A 78 -23.60 33.49 -4.72
N GLU A 79 -24.11 32.99 -3.58
CA GLU A 79 -24.33 31.56 -3.35
C GLU A 79 -25.53 31.01 -4.15
N ASP A 80 -26.63 31.76 -4.26
CA ASP A 80 -27.85 31.30 -4.95
C ASP A 80 -27.69 31.26 -6.49
N VAL A 81 -26.70 31.97 -7.06
CA VAL A 81 -26.39 31.92 -8.50
C VAL A 81 -25.48 30.73 -8.86
N LYS A 82 -24.82 30.08 -7.89
CA LYS A 82 -23.95 28.91 -8.12
C LYS A 82 -24.63 27.54 -7.98
N MET A 83 -25.92 27.49 -7.66
CA MET A 83 -26.64 26.22 -7.47
C MET A 83 -27.43 25.72 -8.69
N ASN A 84 -27.20 26.28 -9.88
CA ASN A 84 -27.82 25.81 -11.13
C ASN A 84 -26.81 25.51 -12.25
N GLU A 85 -25.54 25.22 -11.92
CA GLU A 85 -24.64 24.56 -12.87
C GLU A 85 -24.94 23.06 -12.86
N ILE A 86 -25.67 22.60 -13.88
CA ILE A 86 -25.72 21.18 -14.22
C ILE A 86 -24.29 20.78 -14.58
N VAL A 87 -23.54 20.21 -13.64
CA VAL A 87 -22.23 19.62 -13.92
C VAL A 87 -22.47 18.50 -14.93
N PRO A 88 -21.95 18.60 -16.17
CA PRO A 88 -22.10 17.52 -17.14
C PRO A 88 -21.41 16.28 -16.56
N HIS A 89 -22.20 15.24 -16.27
CA HIS A 89 -21.65 13.96 -15.83
C HIS A 89 -20.83 13.38 -16.98
N ASP A 90 -19.51 13.31 -16.82
CA ASP A 90 -18.63 12.72 -17.81
C ASP A 90 -18.87 11.20 -17.86
N PRO A 91 -19.36 10.65 -19.00
CA PRO A 91 -19.63 9.22 -19.14
C PRO A 91 -18.40 8.32 -18.92
N CYS A 92 -17.19 8.89 -18.93
CA CYS A 92 -15.94 8.18 -18.69
C CYS A 92 -15.55 8.05 -17.21
N GLN A 93 -16.21 8.75 -16.28
CA GLN A 93 -15.84 8.71 -14.86
C GLN A 93 -16.00 7.33 -14.22
N GLU A 94 -17.06 6.59 -14.58
CA GLU A 94 -17.36 5.27 -14.02
C GLU A 94 -16.96 4.12 -14.97
N LYS A 95 -16.45 4.43 -16.18
CA LYS A 95 -16.09 3.40 -17.16
C LYS A 95 -14.65 2.93 -16.94
N TYR A 96 -14.52 1.72 -16.43
CA TYR A 96 -13.23 1.03 -16.37
C TYR A 96 -12.78 0.55 -17.77
N CYS A 97 -11.60 0.97 -18.19
CA CYS A 97 -10.91 0.46 -19.37
C CYS A 97 -9.71 -0.39 -18.94
N GLY A 98 -9.54 -1.55 -19.59
CA GLY A 98 -8.41 -2.43 -19.30
C GLY A 98 -7.04 -1.80 -19.62
N ALA A 99 -5.97 -2.48 -19.23
CA ALA A 99 -4.59 -1.99 -19.38
C ALA A 99 -4.28 -1.55 -20.82
N GLY A 100 -3.63 -0.38 -20.96
CA GLY A 100 -3.27 0.17 -22.27
C GLY A 100 -4.37 0.94 -22.97
N LYS A 101 -5.55 1.07 -22.34
CA LYS A 101 -6.71 1.79 -22.88
C LYS A 101 -7.11 2.94 -21.96
N VAL A 102 -7.70 3.97 -22.56
CA VAL A 102 -8.30 5.13 -21.87
C VAL A 102 -9.71 5.34 -22.39
N CYS A 103 -10.60 5.80 -21.51
CA CYS A 103 -11.94 6.16 -21.92
C CYS A 103 -11.93 7.50 -22.66
N GLN A 104 -12.57 7.54 -23.83
CA GLN A 104 -12.84 8.75 -24.59
C GLN A 104 -14.30 8.76 -25.01
N VAL A 105 -14.93 9.94 -24.97
CA VAL A 105 -16.31 10.12 -25.45
C VAL A 105 -16.28 10.21 -26.97
N SER A 106 -16.99 9.30 -27.63
CA SER A 106 -17.11 9.26 -29.08
C SER A 106 -17.97 10.41 -29.61
N ALA A 107 -18.01 10.60 -30.94
CA ALA A 107 -18.83 11.64 -31.57
C ALA A 107 -20.35 11.47 -31.32
N SER A 108 -20.80 10.28 -30.92
CA SER A 108 -22.20 9.99 -30.55
C SER A 108 -22.51 10.29 -29.08
N GLY A 109 -21.52 10.72 -28.28
CA GLY A 109 -21.67 10.95 -26.85
C GLY A 109 -21.55 9.68 -25.99
N GLU A 110 -21.14 8.55 -26.59
CA GLU A 110 -20.95 7.29 -25.86
C GLU A 110 -19.50 7.12 -25.39
N PRO A 111 -19.25 6.62 -24.17
CA PRO A 111 -17.90 6.37 -23.70
C PRO A 111 -17.32 5.14 -24.40
N GLU A 112 -16.13 5.24 -24.97
CA GLU A 112 -15.42 4.17 -25.68
C GLU A 112 -13.99 4.02 -25.13
N CYS A 113 -13.51 2.78 -24.97
CA CYS A 113 -12.15 2.51 -24.53
C CYS A 113 -11.22 2.41 -25.74
N VAL A 114 -10.41 3.43 -25.97
CA VAL A 114 -9.42 3.47 -27.06
C VAL A 114 -8.02 3.24 -26.51
N CYS A 115 -7.08 2.81 -27.36
CA CYS A 115 -5.68 2.66 -26.93
C CYS A 115 -5.10 4.01 -26.49
N ILE A 116 -4.21 3.98 -25.49
CA ILE A 116 -3.53 5.18 -24.99
C ILE A 116 -2.84 5.90 -26.16
N PRO A 117 -3.08 7.20 -26.37
CA PRO A 117 -2.48 7.93 -27.49
C PRO A 117 -1.02 8.30 -27.25
N SER A 118 -0.67 8.64 -26.01
CA SER A 118 0.68 9.06 -25.63
C SER A 118 0.99 8.64 -24.20
N CYS A 119 2.21 8.14 -23.98
CA CYS A 119 2.72 7.77 -22.66
C CYS A 119 3.65 8.85 -22.11
N PRO A 120 3.65 9.08 -20.78
CA PRO A 120 4.63 9.95 -20.13
C PRO A 120 6.07 9.47 -20.37
N ILE A 121 6.99 10.43 -20.46
CA ILE A 121 8.42 10.12 -20.63
C ILE A 121 9.03 9.86 -19.25
N GLU A 122 9.48 8.63 -19.03
CA GLU A 122 10.17 8.24 -17.80
C GLU A 122 11.68 8.43 -17.92
N VAL A 123 12.24 9.25 -17.03
CA VAL A 123 13.68 9.54 -16.97
C VAL A 123 14.42 8.57 -16.04
N ASP A 124 13.74 8.04 -15.02
CA ASP A 124 14.34 7.12 -14.05
C ASP A 124 14.50 5.72 -14.68
N PRO A 125 15.73 5.18 -14.78
CA PRO A 125 15.96 3.83 -15.28
C PRO A 125 15.19 2.74 -14.53
N ARG A 126 14.79 2.97 -13.27
CA ARG A 126 13.99 2.03 -12.46
C ARG A 126 12.52 1.96 -12.88
N ARG A 127 12.01 3.02 -13.53
CA ARG A 127 10.62 3.09 -14.03
C ARG A 127 10.46 2.57 -15.47
N LYS A 128 11.58 2.30 -16.13
CA LYS A 128 11.62 1.53 -17.38
C LYS A 128 11.20 0.09 -17.13
N VAL A 129 10.97 -0.67 -18.19
CA VAL A 129 10.60 -2.08 -18.08
C VAL A 129 11.34 -2.93 -19.09
N CYS A 130 11.64 -4.16 -18.70
CA CYS A 130 12.11 -5.20 -19.60
C CYS A 130 10.92 -6.10 -19.99
N SER A 131 10.76 -6.34 -21.28
CA SER A 131 9.70 -7.22 -21.82
C SER A 131 10.13 -8.68 -21.87
N ASN A 132 9.16 -9.58 -22.07
CA ASN A 132 9.38 -11.00 -22.34
C ASN A 132 10.19 -11.29 -23.63
N HIS A 133 10.45 -10.27 -24.45
CA HIS A 133 11.33 -10.34 -25.63
C HIS A 133 12.76 -9.87 -25.34
N ASN A 134 13.10 -9.62 -24.07
CA ASN A 134 14.39 -9.06 -23.64
C ASN A 134 14.69 -7.68 -24.27
N GLU A 135 13.64 -6.90 -24.54
CA GLU A 135 13.73 -5.53 -25.05
C GLU A 135 13.35 -4.56 -23.93
N THR A 136 14.11 -3.46 -23.80
CA THR A 136 13.86 -2.40 -22.82
C THR A 136 12.92 -1.35 -23.40
N TRP A 137 11.89 -1.00 -22.64
CA TRP A 137 10.87 0.00 -22.99
C TRP A 137 10.96 1.21 -22.06
N GLY A 138 10.43 2.34 -22.52
CA GLY A 138 10.48 3.60 -21.79
C GLY A 138 9.68 3.56 -20.48
N SER A 139 8.55 2.87 -20.48
CA SER A 139 7.68 2.70 -19.32
C SER A 139 6.77 1.47 -19.50
N ASP A 140 6.11 1.08 -18.42
CA ASP A 140 5.01 0.11 -18.44
C ASP A 140 3.86 0.56 -19.36
N CYS A 141 3.54 1.85 -19.40
CA CYS A 141 2.55 2.43 -20.30
C CYS A 141 2.83 2.07 -21.77
N GLU A 142 4.08 2.18 -22.22
CA GLU A 142 4.43 1.89 -23.63
C GLU A 142 4.21 0.43 -24.02
N ILE A 143 4.41 -0.51 -23.08
CA ILE A 143 4.13 -1.94 -23.29
C ILE A 143 2.64 -2.15 -23.48
N TYR A 144 1.82 -1.64 -22.57
CA TYR A 144 0.37 -1.81 -22.65
C TYR A 144 -0.23 -1.09 -23.87
N GLN A 145 0.29 0.09 -24.20
CA GLN A 145 -0.06 0.81 -25.42
C GLN A 145 0.27 -0.05 -26.65
N MET A 146 1.48 -0.60 -26.75
CA MET A 146 1.88 -1.41 -27.89
C MET A 146 1.00 -2.66 -28.03
N ARG A 147 0.75 -3.36 -26.92
CA ARG A 147 -0.14 -4.52 -26.88
C ARG A 147 -1.53 -4.16 -27.41
N CYS A 148 -2.11 -3.06 -26.90
CA CYS A 148 -3.41 -2.58 -27.37
C CYS A 148 -3.42 -2.27 -28.87
N MET A 149 -2.40 -1.55 -29.36
CA MET A 149 -2.30 -1.19 -30.79
C MET A 149 -2.21 -2.44 -31.68
N CYS A 150 -1.48 -3.46 -31.24
CA CYS A 150 -1.35 -4.71 -31.97
C CYS A 150 -2.60 -5.59 -31.89
N ASP A 151 -3.28 -5.62 -30.75
CA ASP A 151 -4.56 -6.33 -30.59
C ASP A 151 -5.65 -5.75 -31.51
N HIS A 152 -5.65 -4.43 -31.71
CA HIS A 152 -6.58 -3.72 -32.59
C HIS A 152 -6.11 -3.64 -34.07
N GLY A 153 -4.95 -4.21 -34.42
CA GLY A 153 -4.43 -4.18 -35.80
C GLY A 153 -4.12 -2.78 -36.33
N SER A 154 -3.75 -1.85 -35.45
CA SER A 154 -3.38 -0.48 -35.81
C SER A 154 -2.09 -0.47 -36.66
N GLU A 155 -1.97 0.49 -37.58
CA GLU A 155 -0.75 0.73 -38.37
C GLU A 155 0.48 1.03 -37.48
N MET A 156 0.24 1.52 -36.25
CA MET A 156 1.27 1.82 -35.26
C MET A 156 1.84 0.57 -34.57
N CYS A 157 1.26 -0.61 -34.80
CA CYS A 157 1.79 -1.87 -34.27
C CYS A 157 3.16 -2.19 -34.89
N LYS A 158 4.17 -2.42 -34.04
CA LYS A 158 5.53 -2.76 -34.48
C LYS A 158 5.68 -4.22 -35.00
N GLY A 159 4.60 -5.01 -34.99
CA GLY A 159 4.54 -6.37 -35.52
C GLY A 159 3.80 -7.38 -34.62
N GLU A 160 3.42 -8.53 -35.19
CA GLU A 160 2.60 -9.55 -34.52
C GLU A 160 3.24 -10.11 -33.24
N LYS A 161 4.58 -10.11 -33.15
CA LYS A 161 5.28 -10.55 -31.93
C LYS A 161 4.88 -9.76 -30.69
N TYR A 162 4.47 -8.49 -30.85
CA TYR A 162 4.08 -7.63 -29.74
C TYR A 162 2.62 -7.76 -29.31
N LYS A 163 1.84 -8.63 -29.95
CA LYS A 163 0.45 -8.88 -29.54
C LYS A 163 0.33 -9.47 -28.14
N HIS A 164 1.32 -10.27 -27.74
CA HIS A 164 1.41 -10.88 -26.41
C HIS A 164 2.59 -10.36 -25.61
N VAL A 165 3.06 -9.15 -25.94
CA VAL A 165 4.12 -8.49 -25.17
C VAL A 165 3.62 -8.20 -23.75
N HIS A 166 4.45 -8.51 -22.77
CA HIS A 166 4.19 -8.22 -21.38
C HIS A 166 5.49 -7.85 -20.66
N ILE A 167 5.33 -7.22 -19.51
CA ILE A 167 6.44 -6.84 -18.65
C ILE A 167 6.96 -8.11 -17.98
N GLU A 168 8.26 -8.36 -18.13
CA GLU A 168 8.97 -9.44 -17.46
C GLU A 168 9.45 -8.93 -16.09
N TYR A 169 10.02 -7.73 -16.03
CA TYR A 169 10.40 -7.04 -14.79
C TYR A 169 10.56 -5.53 -14.97
N TYR A 170 10.54 -4.80 -13.85
CA TYR A 170 10.83 -3.37 -13.81
C TYR A 170 12.33 -3.07 -13.81
N GLY A 171 12.70 -2.02 -14.53
CA GLY A 171 14.07 -1.64 -14.82
C GLY A 171 14.47 -1.89 -16.27
N VAL A 172 15.70 -1.52 -16.62
CA VAL A 172 16.29 -1.84 -17.92
C VAL A 172 16.63 -3.32 -18.03
N CYS A 173 16.55 -3.87 -19.25
CA CYS A 173 16.96 -5.25 -19.47
C CYS A 173 18.43 -5.44 -19.11
N ARG A 174 18.71 -6.53 -18.41
CA ARG A 174 20.03 -6.93 -17.95
C ARG A 174 20.18 -8.43 -18.05
N GLU A 175 21.43 -8.85 -18.16
CA GLU A 175 21.79 -10.25 -18.07
C GLU A 175 21.63 -10.71 -16.62
N MET A 176 20.71 -11.65 -16.40
CA MET A 176 20.47 -12.26 -15.09
C MET A 176 21.24 -13.56 -15.01
N ARG A 177 21.86 -13.83 -13.85
CA ARG A 177 22.50 -15.12 -13.60
C ARG A 177 21.44 -16.22 -13.56
N GLU A 178 21.81 -17.43 -13.98
CA GLU A 178 20.95 -18.60 -13.83
C GLU A 178 20.78 -18.96 -12.35
N CYS A 179 19.61 -19.52 -12.01
CA CYS A 179 19.35 -19.98 -10.65
C CYS A 179 20.06 -21.32 -10.42
N SER A 180 21.08 -21.32 -9.56
CA SER A 180 21.79 -22.55 -9.21
C SER A 180 20.93 -23.43 -8.28
N GLU A 181 21.24 -24.73 -8.23
CA GLU A 181 20.57 -25.65 -7.30
C GLU A 181 20.74 -25.23 -5.83
N GLU A 182 21.89 -24.65 -5.47
CA GLU A 182 22.14 -24.14 -4.13
C GLU A 182 21.22 -22.94 -3.82
N ASP A 183 21.16 -21.95 -4.72
CA ASP A 183 20.27 -20.80 -4.56
C ASP A 183 18.80 -21.24 -4.47
N MET A 184 18.38 -22.18 -5.33
CA MET A 184 17.01 -22.70 -5.37
C MET A 184 16.64 -23.47 -4.10
N SER A 185 17.60 -24.18 -3.49
CA SER A 185 17.36 -24.91 -2.24
C SER A 185 17.14 -23.99 -1.03
N ASP A 186 17.71 -22.78 -1.05
CA ASP A 186 17.53 -21.77 0.00
C ASP A 186 16.34 -20.82 -0.30
N PHE A 187 15.95 -20.70 -1.56
CA PHE A 187 14.94 -19.76 -2.01
C PHE A 187 13.59 -19.87 -1.27
N PRO A 188 12.99 -21.06 -1.07
CA PRO A 188 11.72 -21.19 -0.35
C PRO A 188 11.75 -20.55 1.05
N ARG A 189 12.84 -20.78 1.80
CA ARG A 189 13.06 -20.20 3.14
C ARG A 189 13.11 -18.67 3.08
N ARG A 190 13.92 -18.12 2.17
CA ARG A 190 14.04 -16.65 2.02
C ARG A 190 12.73 -16.02 1.60
N MET A 191 11.96 -16.69 0.74
CA MET A 191 10.65 -16.25 0.31
C MET A 191 9.67 -16.19 1.50
N ARG A 192 9.60 -17.23 2.33
CA ARG A 192 8.77 -17.23 3.56
C ARG A 192 9.14 -16.10 4.52
N ASP A 193 10.43 -15.89 4.75
CA ASP A 193 10.90 -14.82 5.63
C ASP A 193 10.59 -13.44 5.05
N TRP A 194 10.77 -13.26 3.74
CA TRP A 194 10.42 -12.04 3.05
C TRP A 194 8.92 -11.73 3.15
N LEU A 195 8.05 -12.71 2.87
CA LEU A 195 6.59 -12.58 3.00
C LEU A 195 6.17 -12.12 4.39
N PHE A 196 6.73 -12.74 5.43
CA PHE A 196 6.46 -12.34 6.81
C PHE A 196 6.88 -10.90 7.09
N ASN A 197 8.07 -10.49 6.63
CA ASN A 197 8.53 -9.12 6.84
C ASN A 197 7.68 -8.09 6.08
N VAL A 198 7.22 -8.42 4.87
CA VAL A 198 6.29 -7.56 4.12
C VAL A 198 4.96 -7.44 4.88
N MET A 199 4.41 -8.55 5.37
CA MET A 199 3.18 -8.54 6.15
C MET A 199 3.31 -7.64 7.39
N ARG A 200 4.40 -7.78 8.14
CA ARG A 200 4.69 -6.93 9.30
C ARG A 200 4.82 -5.46 8.94
N ASP A 201 5.56 -5.13 7.87
CA ASP A 201 5.73 -3.75 7.44
C ASP A 201 4.40 -3.11 6.98
N LEU A 202 3.47 -3.89 6.43
CA LEU A 202 2.11 -3.43 6.11
C LEU A 202 1.26 -3.27 7.38
N ALA A 203 1.40 -4.16 8.36
CA ALA A 203 0.76 -4.01 9.66
C ALA A 203 1.20 -2.73 10.37
N ASP A 204 2.50 -2.42 10.35
CA ASP A 204 3.08 -1.19 10.92
C ASP A 204 2.58 0.09 10.23
N ARG A 205 2.13 0.00 8.97
CA ARG A 205 1.57 1.10 8.18
C ARG A 205 0.04 1.18 8.24
N ASP A 206 -0.61 0.31 9.01
CA ASP A 206 -2.08 0.18 9.07
C ASP A 206 -2.71 -0.09 7.68
N GLU A 207 -2.00 -0.83 6.81
CA GLU A 207 -2.44 -1.17 5.44
C GLU A 207 -3.04 -2.59 5.34
N LEU A 208 -3.04 -3.37 6.42
CA LEU A 208 -3.68 -4.69 6.47
C LEU A 208 -5.14 -4.59 6.88
N SER A 209 -5.97 -5.48 6.34
CA SER A 209 -7.33 -5.68 6.84
C SER A 209 -7.33 -6.11 8.31
N PRO A 210 -8.40 -5.83 9.08
CA PRO A 210 -8.50 -6.20 10.50
C PRO A 210 -8.25 -7.69 10.74
N TYR A 211 -8.71 -8.54 9.81
CA TYR A 211 -8.47 -9.97 9.82
C TYR A 211 -6.99 -10.34 9.69
N PHE A 212 -6.31 -9.82 8.65
CA PHE A 212 -4.90 -10.12 8.42
C PHE A 212 -4.00 -9.53 9.51
N LEU A 213 -4.36 -8.39 10.08
CA LEU A 213 -3.66 -7.82 11.24
C LEU A 213 -3.71 -8.76 12.46
N LYS A 214 -4.81 -9.48 12.67
CA LYS A 214 -4.90 -10.49 13.73
C LYS A 214 -3.97 -11.68 13.47
N LEU A 215 -3.91 -12.15 12.22
CA LEU A 215 -3.01 -13.23 11.82
C LEU A 215 -1.54 -12.86 11.97
N GLU A 216 -1.17 -11.61 11.66
CA GLU A 216 0.17 -11.07 11.86
C GLU A 216 0.55 -11.09 13.35
N ARG A 217 -0.32 -10.59 14.24
CA ARG A 217 -0.07 -10.59 15.69
C ARG A 217 0.07 -11.99 16.27
N GLU A 218 -0.69 -12.96 15.76
CA GLU A 218 -0.53 -14.36 16.12
C GLU A 218 0.84 -14.89 15.70
N ALA A 219 1.26 -14.56 14.48
CA ALA A 219 2.55 -14.93 13.90
C ALA A 219 3.76 -14.36 14.65
N GLU A 220 3.65 -13.20 15.31
CA GLU A 220 4.70 -12.68 16.20
C GLU A 220 4.88 -13.53 17.46
N THR A 221 3.80 -14.10 17.98
CA THR A 221 3.80 -14.84 19.25
C THR A 221 4.08 -16.34 19.08
N ASN A 222 3.72 -16.91 17.92
CA ASN A 222 3.87 -18.32 17.61
C ASN A 222 4.74 -18.55 16.37
N LEU A 223 5.96 -19.08 16.56
CA LEU A 223 6.89 -19.36 15.47
C LEU A 223 6.37 -20.36 14.45
N THR A 224 5.48 -21.30 14.82
CA THR A 224 4.97 -22.31 13.86
C THR A 224 3.98 -21.70 12.88
N ARG A 225 3.17 -20.74 13.34
CA ARG A 225 2.19 -20.02 12.52
C ARG A 225 2.80 -18.84 11.77
N ARG A 226 4.03 -18.45 12.11
CA ARG A 226 4.70 -17.26 11.59
C ARG A 226 4.71 -17.19 10.08
N TRP A 227 5.21 -18.24 9.44
CA TRP A 227 5.33 -18.29 7.99
C TRP A 227 4.02 -18.71 7.33
N THR A 228 3.24 -19.58 7.97
CA THR A 228 1.96 -20.05 7.43
C THR A 228 0.96 -18.93 7.29
N ASN A 229 0.81 -18.08 8.31
CA ASN A 229 -0.10 -16.94 8.26
C ASN A 229 0.30 -15.93 7.18
N ALA A 230 1.59 -15.63 7.06
CA ALA A 230 2.10 -14.74 6.01
C ALA A 230 1.92 -15.33 4.60
N ALA A 231 2.11 -16.64 4.44
CA ALA A 231 1.91 -17.32 3.17
C ALA A 231 0.44 -17.33 2.75
N ILE A 232 -0.48 -17.62 3.68
CA ILE A 232 -1.94 -17.57 3.44
C ILE A 232 -2.37 -16.15 3.09
N TRP A 233 -1.96 -15.16 3.90
CA TRP A 233 -2.26 -13.75 3.63
C TRP A 233 -1.83 -13.36 2.23
N LYS A 234 -0.57 -13.64 1.85
CA LYS A 234 -0.10 -13.22 0.55
C LYS A 234 -0.82 -13.93 -0.59
N TRP A 235 -1.14 -15.20 -0.43
CA TRP A 235 -1.91 -15.93 -1.43
C TRP A 235 -3.31 -15.35 -1.60
N CYS A 236 -4.02 -15.04 -0.50
CA CYS A 236 -5.32 -14.37 -0.55
C CYS A 236 -5.26 -12.96 -1.14
N ASP A 237 -4.16 -12.22 -0.91
CA ASP A 237 -3.90 -10.90 -1.48
C ASP A 237 -3.63 -10.96 -3.00
N LEU A 238 -3.13 -12.10 -3.49
CA LEU A 238 -2.88 -12.33 -4.91
C LEU A 238 -4.10 -12.88 -5.64
N ASP A 239 -4.88 -13.77 -5.02
CA ASP A 239 -6.16 -14.30 -5.53
C ASP A 239 -7.20 -13.17 -5.49
N GLY A 240 -7.24 -12.37 -6.56
CA GLY A 240 -7.96 -11.12 -6.60
C GLY A 240 -9.27 -11.27 -7.36
N HIS A 241 -9.22 -10.96 -8.66
CA HIS A 241 -10.39 -10.92 -9.53
C HIS A 241 -10.10 -11.65 -10.85
N PRO A 242 -10.83 -12.74 -11.17
CA PRO A 242 -11.86 -13.37 -10.34
C PRO A 242 -11.24 -14.10 -9.13
N ALA A 243 -11.90 -14.03 -7.98
CA ALA A 243 -11.56 -14.85 -6.81
C ALA A 243 -11.95 -16.30 -7.08
N ASP A 244 -11.03 -17.08 -7.66
CA ASP A 244 -11.29 -18.44 -8.14
C ASP A 244 -10.55 -19.52 -7.34
N ARG A 245 -9.97 -19.12 -6.20
CA ARG A 245 -9.16 -19.97 -5.30
C ARG A 245 -7.91 -20.52 -5.98
N SER A 246 -7.38 -19.77 -6.93
CA SER A 246 -6.14 -20.06 -7.60
C SER A 246 -5.43 -18.75 -7.92
N VAL A 247 -4.10 -18.77 -8.00
CA VAL A 247 -3.33 -17.58 -8.36
C VAL A 247 -2.75 -17.79 -9.75
N SER A 248 -3.22 -17.01 -10.71
CA SER A 248 -2.74 -17.05 -12.09
C SER A 248 -1.36 -16.40 -12.24
N ARG A 249 -0.68 -16.66 -13.37
CA ARG A 249 0.56 -15.96 -13.73
C ARG A 249 0.45 -14.43 -13.76
N HIS A 250 -0.74 -13.90 -14.08
CA HIS A 250 -0.97 -12.46 -14.09
C HIS A 250 -1.09 -11.90 -12.66
N GLU A 251 -1.69 -12.66 -11.75
CA GLU A 251 -1.81 -12.27 -10.34
C GLU A 251 -0.49 -12.36 -9.60
N LEU A 252 0.45 -13.21 -10.02
CA LEU A 252 1.82 -13.23 -9.47
C LEU A 252 2.64 -11.98 -9.83
N PHE A 253 2.16 -11.13 -10.73
CA PHE A 253 2.90 -9.97 -11.23
C PHE A 253 3.46 -9.05 -10.12
N PRO A 254 2.70 -8.69 -9.05
CA PRO A 254 3.17 -7.80 -7.98
C PRO A 254 4.34 -8.36 -7.16
N ILE A 255 4.51 -9.69 -7.10
CA ILE A 255 5.66 -10.31 -6.42
C ILE A 255 6.77 -10.69 -7.39
N ARG A 256 6.47 -10.99 -8.65
CA ARG A 256 7.46 -11.37 -9.65
C ARG A 256 8.20 -10.15 -10.20
N ALA A 257 7.50 -9.28 -10.92
CA ALA A 257 8.13 -8.26 -11.76
C ALA A 257 8.96 -7.22 -10.98
N PRO A 258 8.56 -6.76 -9.77
CA PRO A 258 9.38 -5.83 -8.98
C PRO A 258 10.63 -6.48 -8.37
N LEU A 259 10.60 -7.78 -8.07
CA LEU A 259 11.67 -8.47 -7.35
C LEU A 259 12.61 -9.24 -8.26
N MET A 260 12.18 -9.61 -9.47
CA MET A 260 12.95 -10.51 -10.33
C MET A 260 14.32 -9.96 -10.72
N ALA A 261 14.45 -8.64 -10.81
CA ALA A 261 15.77 -8.03 -10.90
C ALA A 261 16.64 -8.48 -9.71
N LEU A 262 16.18 -8.27 -8.47
CA LEU A 262 16.95 -8.54 -7.27
C LEU A 262 17.12 -10.05 -6.98
N GLU A 263 16.18 -10.86 -7.44
CA GLU A 263 16.08 -12.29 -7.14
C GLU A 263 15.83 -13.10 -8.42
N HIS A 264 16.91 -13.53 -9.07
CA HIS A 264 16.88 -14.30 -10.32
C HIS A 264 16.20 -15.68 -10.20
N CYS A 265 16.05 -16.20 -8.98
CA CYS A 265 15.39 -17.48 -8.71
C CYS A 265 13.86 -17.38 -8.60
N ILE A 266 13.26 -16.18 -8.55
CA ILE A 266 11.82 -16.05 -8.31
C ILE A 266 10.97 -16.67 -9.42
N ALA A 267 11.31 -16.42 -10.68
CA ALA A 267 10.59 -16.98 -11.82
C ALA A 267 10.68 -18.51 -11.88
N PRO A 268 11.87 -19.15 -11.84
CA PRO A 268 11.94 -20.61 -11.83
C PRO A 268 11.33 -21.24 -10.58
N PHE A 269 11.37 -20.56 -9.43
CA PHE A 269 10.67 -21.00 -8.23
C PHE A 269 9.16 -21.02 -8.42
N LEU A 270 8.55 -19.91 -8.85
CA LEU A 270 7.11 -19.83 -9.07
C LEU A 270 6.63 -20.82 -10.14
N ASN A 271 7.40 -21.02 -11.20
CA ASN A 271 7.09 -22.04 -12.21
C ASN A 271 7.15 -23.48 -11.66
N LYS A 272 7.97 -23.73 -10.63
CA LYS A 272 8.06 -25.05 -9.97
C LYS A 272 6.91 -25.27 -8.98
N CYS A 273 6.27 -24.20 -8.52
CA CYS A 273 5.12 -24.30 -7.61
C CYS A 273 3.88 -24.83 -8.30
N ASP A 274 3.71 -24.52 -9.59
CA ASP A 274 2.69 -25.09 -10.49
C ASP A 274 3.08 -26.54 -10.81
N ALA A 275 2.56 -27.50 -10.04
CA ALA A 275 3.03 -28.88 -10.05
C ALA A 275 2.36 -29.73 -11.15
N ASP A 276 1.17 -29.34 -11.57
CA ASP A 276 0.40 -29.97 -12.65
C ASP A 276 0.43 -29.20 -13.98
N ASP A 277 1.17 -28.07 -14.04
CA ASP A 277 1.43 -27.24 -15.22
C ASP A 277 0.14 -26.67 -15.84
N ASP A 278 -0.85 -26.36 -15.00
CA ASP A 278 -2.12 -25.77 -15.39
C ASP A 278 -2.08 -24.22 -15.45
N HIS A 279 -0.92 -23.63 -15.10
CA HIS A 279 -0.64 -22.19 -15.04
C HIS A 279 -1.38 -21.44 -13.94
N LEU A 280 -1.92 -22.17 -12.98
CA LEU A 280 -2.54 -21.69 -11.76
C LEU A 280 -1.74 -22.23 -10.57
N ILE A 281 -1.80 -21.52 -9.44
CA ILE A 281 -1.18 -21.97 -8.20
C ILE A 281 -2.25 -22.02 -7.12
N THR A 282 -2.62 -23.22 -6.72
CA THR A 282 -3.54 -23.44 -5.59
C THR A 282 -2.86 -23.14 -4.26
N LEU A 283 -3.64 -22.89 -3.20
CA LEU A 283 -3.08 -22.65 -1.86
C LEU A 283 -2.22 -23.83 -1.36
N LYS A 284 -2.59 -25.06 -1.73
CA LYS A 284 -1.84 -26.27 -1.35
C LYS A 284 -0.49 -26.34 -2.04
N GLU A 285 -0.46 -26.04 -3.34
CA GLU A 285 0.79 -25.96 -4.10
C GLU A 285 1.69 -24.86 -3.59
N TRP A 286 1.13 -23.66 -3.35
CA TRP A 286 1.83 -22.54 -2.75
C TRP A 286 2.48 -22.92 -1.42
N GLY A 287 1.71 -23.52 -0.52
CA GLY A 287 2.19 -23.96 0.78
C GLY A 287 3.28 -25.03 0.70
N LYS A 288 3.09 -26.04 -0.16
CA LYS A 288 4.09 -27.08 -0.40
C LYS A 288 5.37 -26.54 -1.02
N CYS A 289 5.25 -25.60 -1.94
CA CYS A 289 6.38 -24.94 -2.60
C CYS A 289 7.18 -24.10 -1.59
N LEU A 290 6.48 -23.51 -0.62
CA LEU A 290 7.07 -22.85 0.54
C LEU A 290 7.43 -23.84 1.67
N GLU A 291 7.44 -25.16 1.48
CA GLU A 291 7.86 -26.13 2.51
C GLU A 291 7.11 -25.97 3.85
N LEU A 292 5.83 -25.63 3.79
CA LEU A 292 4.96 -25.50 4.96
C LEU A 292 4.18 -26.80 5.20
N ASP A 293 3.81 -27.04 6.45
CA ASP A 293 3.02 -28.21 6.84
C ASP A 293 1.57 -28.05 6.33
N GLU A 294 1.09 -29.03 5.56
CA GLU A 294 -0.26 -29.01 4.95
C GLU A 294 -1.39 -28.94 5.99
N GLU A 295 -1.17 -29.48 7.19
CA GLU A 295 -2.14 -29.47 8.28
C GLU A 295 -2.38 -28.05 8.83
N ASP A 296 -1.41 -27.15 8.66
CA ASP A 296 -1.50 -25.78 9.15
C ASP A 296 -2.07 -24.79 8.12
N ILE A 297 -2.24 -25.24 6.87
CA ILE A 297 -2.71 -24.42 5.75
C ILE A 297 -4.22 -24.54 5.62
N GLU A 298 -4.92 -23.58 6.21
CA GLU A 298 -6.37 -23.43 6.09
C GLU A 298 -6.69 -22.19 5.26
N GLU A 299 -7.46 -22.35 4.19
CA GLU A 299 -7.95 -21.24 3.37
C GLU A 299 -8.96 -20.42 4.16
N LYS A 300 -8.61 -19.16 4.46
CA LYS A 300 -9.48 -18.23 5.19
C LYS A 300 -9.66 -16.88 4.48
N CYS A 301 -9.51 -16.88 3.15
CA CYS A 301 -9.63 -15.66 2.34
C CYS A 301 -11.05 -15.06 2.38
N ASP A 302 -12.07 -15.92 2.55
CA ASP A 302 -13.48 -15.51 2.56
C ASP A 302 -13.85 -14.62 3.77
N GLU A 303 -13.12 -14.74 4.90
CA GLU A 303 -13.34 -13.89 6.09
C GLU A 303 -12.97 -12.42 5.85
N VAL A 304 -12.18 -12.13 4.80
CA VAL A 304 -11.78 -10.75 4.43
C VAL A 304 -12.68 -10.19 3.34
N ARG A 305 -13.08 -11.02 2.38
CA ARG A 305 -13.91 -10.61 1.24
C ARG A 305 -15.34 -10.25 1.65
N GLY A 306 -15.86 -10.84 2.73
CA GLY A 306 -17.20 -10.56 3.25
C GLY A 306 -17.35 -9.26 4.05
N GLU A 307 -16.26 -8.52 4.31
CA GLU A 307 -16.32 -7.21 4.99
C GLU A 307 -16.39 -6.02 4.01
N GLU A 308 -16.26 -6.26 2.70
CA GLU A 308 -16.25 -5.22 1.65
C GLU A 308 -17.55 -5.12 0.82
N GLU A 309 -18.60 -5.87 1.17
CA GLU A 309 -19.99 -5.68 0.68
C GLU A 309 -20.84 -4.84 1.65
#